data_AF-A0A7T8CZK5-F1
#
_entry.id   AF-A0A7T8CZK5-F1
#
_cell.length_a   1.000
_cell.length_b   1.000
_cell.length_c   1.000
_cell.angle_alpha   90.00
_cell.angle_beta   90.00
_cell.angle_gamma   90.00
#
_symmetry.space_group_name_H-M   'P 1'
#
loop_
_entity.id
_entity.type
_entity.pdbx_description
1 polymer ?
#
loop_
_entity_poly.entity_id
_entity_poly.type
_entity_poly.pdbx_seq_one_letter_code
_entity_poly.pdbx_strand_id
1 'polypeptide(L)'
;MGMNMVSKGVQNVLEFLQRDFPDMDVIGISGNFCSDKKPAAVNWIEGRGKSVVCEAIITGDVVKKVLKTTVPALVELNMLKNLAGSAVAGSLGGFNAHAANIVSAIFIATGQDP
;
A
#
# COMPACT_ATOMS: atom_id res chain seq x y z
N MET A 1 5.75 -11.58 2.48
CA MET A 1 6.40 -11.08 3.71
C MET A 1 7.81 -11.65 3.81
N GLY A 2 8.74 -10.92 4.41
CA GLY A 2 10.15 -11.31 4.55
C GLY A 2 10.87 -10.44 5.59
N MET A 3 10.12 -9.89 6.56
CA MET A 3 10.60 -8.82 7.44
C MET A 3 11.85 -9.25 8.22
N ASN A 4 11.80 -10.40 8.89
CA ASN A 4 12.93 -10.92 9.67
C ASN A 4 14.16 -11.21 8.79
N MET A 5 13.96 -11.74 7.58
CA MET A 5 15.03 -12.01 6.63
C MET A 5 15.74 -10.72 6.22
N VAL A 6 14.96 -9.68 5.88
CA VAL A 6 15.49 -8.36 5.49
C VAL A 6 16.20 -7.71 6.68
N SER A 7 15.62 -7.72 7.88
CA SER A 7 16.26 -7.15 9.08
C SER A 7 17.62 -7.80 9.38
N LYS A 8 17.71 -9.12 9.25
CA LYS A 8 18.98 -9.84 9.41
C LYS A 8 20.00 -9.46 8.33
N GLY A 9 19.55 -9.31 7.09
CA GLY A 9 20.39 -8.81 5.99
C GLY A 9 20.94 -7.41 6.27
N VAL A 10 20.09 -6.49 6.72
CA VAL A 10 20.47 -5.11 7.07
C VAL A 10 21.48 -5.10 8.21
N GLN A 11 21.30 -5.93 9.26
CA GLN A 11 22.27 -6.03 10.35
C GLN A 11 23.67 -6.39 9.84
N ASN A 12 23.79 -7.42 8.99
CA ASN A 12 25.08 -7.82 8.42
C ASN A 12 25.72 -6.70 7.56
N VAL A 13 24.90 -5.95 6.82
CA VAL A 13 25.38 -4.81 6.01
C VAL A 13 25.87 -3.68 6.90
N LEU A 14 25.17 -3.36 7.99
CA LEU A 14 25.60 -2.34 8.94
C LEU A 14 26.93 -2.72 9.61
N GLU A 15 27.07 -3.97 10.04
CA GLU A 15 28.33 -4.49 10.60
C GLU A 15 29.50 -4.44 9.60
N PHE A 16 29.22 -4.65 8.31
CA PHE A 16 30.20 -4.47 7.25
C PHE A 16 30.59 -2.99 7.09
N LEU A 17 29.62 -2.09 7.02
CA LEU A 17 29.87 -0.65 6.85
C LEU A 17 30.63 -0.03 8.03
N GLN A 18 30.39 -0.49 9.26
CA GLN A 18 31.14 -0.01 10.43
C GLN A 18 32.64 -0.35 10.38
N ARG A 19 33.08 -1.30 9.54
CA ARG A 19 34.50 -1.57 9.34
C ARG A 19 35.18 -0.48 8.51
N ASP A 20 34.47 0.02 7.50
CA ASP A 20 34.95 1.08 6.61
C ASP A 20 34.74 2.48 7.21
N PHE A 21 33.73 2.62 8.08
CA PHE A 21 33.38 3.85 8.79
C PHE A 21 33.31 3.61 10.32
N PRO A 22 34.47 3.51 11.01
CA PRO A 22 34.50 3.16 12.44
C PRO A 22 33.87 4.18 13.39
N ASP A 23 33.67 5.41 12.92
CA ASP A 23 32.99 6.49 13.63
C ASP A 23 31.47 6.50 13.43
N MET A 24 30.92 5.59 12.60
CA MET A 24 29.49 5.45 12.38
C MET A 24 28.77 4.81 13.58
N ASP A 25 27.79 5.54 14.14
CA ASP A 25 26.92 5.04 15.19
C ASP A 25 25.56 4.54 14.64
N VAL A 26 25.19 3.32 15.01
CA VAL A 26 23.94 2.67 14.57
C VAL A 26 22.90 2.81 15.67
N ILE A 27 22.05 3.84 15.53
CA ILE A 27 20.97 4.13 16.50
C ILE A 27 19.85 3.08 16.48
N GLY A 28 19.61 2.44 15.32
CA GLY A 28 18.65 1.37 15.20
C GLY A 28 18.52 0.85 13.78
N ILE A 29 18.07 -0.41 13.65
CA ILE A 29 17.90 -1.08 12.35
C ILE A 29 16.75 -0.44 11.54
N SER A 30 15.76 0.15 12.20
CA SER A 30 14.61 0.77 11.55
C SER A 30 14.44 2.23 11.99
N GLY A 31 14.87 3.17 11.15
CA GLY A 31 14.63 4.60 11.30
C GLY A 31 13.28 5.09 10.75
N ASN A 32 12.26 4.21 10.67
CA ASN A 32 10.94 4.47 10.07
C ASN A 32 10.91 4.85 8.58
N PHE A 33 12.06 4.88 7.90
CA PHE A 33 12.14 5.04 6.45
C PHE A 33 11.70 3.78 5.66
N CYS A 34 11.38 2.69 6.35
CA CYS A 34 10.98 1.44 5.71
C CYS A 34 9.66 1.50 4.89
N SER A 35 8.60 2.26 5.22
CA SER A 35 8.03 2.45 6.56
C SER A 35 7.10 1.27 6.88
N ASP A 36 7.27 0.60 8.01
CA ASP A 36 6.45 -0.56 8.39
C ASP A 36 5.30 -0.16 9.30
N LYS A 37 4.06 -0.47 8.90
CA LYS A 37 2.81 -0.23 9.65
C LYS A 37 2.48 1.25 9.95
N LYS A 38 3.05 2.20 9.19
CA LYS A 38 2.67 3.62 9.23
C LYS A 38 2.34 4.11 7.81
N PRO A 39 1.39 5.05 7.65
CA PRO A 39 1.19 5.72 6.38
C PRO A 39 2.46 6.51 6.02
N ALA A 40 3.01 6.30 4.82
CA ALA A 40 4.23 6.96 4.37
C ALA A 40 4.25 7.12 2.84
N ALA A 41 4.69 8.30 2.38
CA ALA A 41 4.69 8.64 0.94
C ALA A 41 5.70 7.78 0.17
N VAL A 42 6.83 7.45 0.80
CA VAL A 42 7.85 6.55 0.23
C VAL A 42 7.25 5.19 -0.16
N ASN A 43 6.37 4.62 0.66
CA ASN A 43 5.71 3.34 0.34
C ASN A 43 4.73 3.48 -0.83
N TRP A 44 4.13 4.65 -1.02
CA TRP A 44 3.21 4.92 -2.13
C TRP A 44 3.94 5.13 -3.45
N ILE A 45 5.08 5.83 -3.42
CA ILE A 45 5.85 6.20 -4.61
C ILE A 45 6.79 5.06 -5.04
N GLU A 46 7.61 4.56 -4.12
CA GLU A 46 8.65 3.55 -4.41
C GLU A 46 8.11 2.11 -4.30
N GLY A 47 6.93 1.94 -3.72
CA GLY A 47 6.35 0.64 -3.42
C GLY A 47 7.00 -0.06 -2.23
N ARG A 48 6.31 -1.07 -1.69
CA ARG A 48 6.82 -1.94 -0.62
C ARG A 48 6.20 -3.33 -0.71
N GLY A 49 7.04 -4.36 -0.73
CA GLY A 49 6.57 -5.74 -0.85
C GLY A 49 6.18 -6.09 -2.28
N LYS A 50 4.90 -6.00 -2.63
CA LYS A 50 4.38 -6.35 -3.97
C LYS A 50 3.54 -5.20 -4.52
N SER A 51 3.97 -4.62 -5.64
CA SER A 51 3.19 -3.64 -6.41
C SER A 51 2.42 -4.38 -7.51
N VAL A 52 1.10 -4.21 -7.56
CA VAL A 52 0.20 -4.98 -8.42
C VAL A 52 -0.86 -4.07 -9.04
N VAL A 53 -1.28 -4.38 -10.26
CA VAL A 53 -2.41 -3.75 -10.98
C VAL A 53 -3.38 -4.83 -11.48
N CYS A 54 -4.68 -4.51 -11.52
CA CYS A 54 -5.74 -5.40 -11.99
C CYS A 54 -6.80 -4.60 -12.74
N GLU A 55 -7.37 -5.17 -13.81
CA GLU A 55 -8.40 -4.54 -14.62
C GLU A 55 -9.47 -5.57 -15.07
N ALA A 56 -10.67 -5.08 -15.36
CA ALA A 56 -11.77 -5.87 -15.93
C ALA A 56 -12.71 -4.98 -16.73
N ILE A 57 -13.33 -5.53 -17.78
CA ILE A 57 -14.38 -4.86 -18.57
C ILE A 57 -15.74 -5.40 -18.15
N ILE A 58 -16.62 -4.52 -17.66
CA ILE A 58 -18.00 -4.86 -17.30
C ILE A 58 -18.95 -4.22 -18.32
N THR A 59 -19.77 -5.03 -18.98
CA THR A 59 -20.73 -4.55 -19.97
C THR A 59 -21.83 -3.72 -19.32
N GLY A 60 -22.38 -2.73 -20.04
CA GLY A 60 -23.46 -1.87 -19.54
C GLY A 60 -24.69 -2.64 -19.08
N ASP A 61 -24.99 -3.77 -19.74
CA ASP A 61 -26.04 -4.70 -19.36
C ASP A 61 -25.82 -5.29 -17.97
N VAL A 62 -24.60 -5.74 -17.66
CA VAL A 62 -24.24 -6.27 -16.34
C VAL A 62 -24.26 -5.16 -15.30
N VAL A 63 -23.76 -3.95 -15.61
CA VAL A 63 -23.83 -2.79 -14.71
C VAL A 63 -25.28 -2.49 -14.33
N LYS A 64 -26.19 -2.44 -15.30
CA LYS A 64 -27.61 -2.16 -15.05
C LYS A 64 -28.32 -3.30 -14.33
N LYS A 65 -28.12 -4.55 -14.77
CA LYS A 65 -28.84 -5.72 -14.26
C LYS A 65 -28.30 -6.21 -12.91
N VAL A 66 -27.00 -6.11 -12.65
CA VAL A 66 -26.37 -6.65 -11.43
C VAL A 66 -26.05 -5.52 -10.44
N LEU A 67 -25.33 -4.49 -10.88
CA LEU A 67 -24.89 -3.38 -10.00
C LEU A 67 -25.99 -2.33 -9.77
N LYS A 68 -27.12 -2.43 -10.48
CA LYS A 68 -28.32 -1.58 -10.33
C LYS A 68 -28.04 -0.09 -10.52
N THR A 69 -27.11 0.23 -11.42
CA THR A 69 -26.70 1.62 -11.72
C THR A 69 -26.39 1.77 -13.21
N THR A 70 -25.87 2.93 -13.62
CA THR A 70 -25.43 3.20 -14.99
C THR A 70 -23.92 3.42 -15.05
N VAL A 71 -23.31 3.17 -16.21
CA VAL A 71 -21.88 3.41 -16.43
C VAL A 71 -21.50 4.88 -16.15
N PRO A 72 -22.22 5.89 -16.67
CA PRO A 72 -21.89 7.29 -16.39
C PRO A 72 -21.92 7.62 -14.89
N ALA A 73 -22.91 7.14 -14.15
CA ALA A 73 -23.02 7.39 -12.72
C ALA A 73 -21.85 6.77 -11.92
N LEU A 74 -21.38 5.58 -12.30
CA LEU A 74 -20.21 4.95 -11.67
C LEU A 74 -18.92 5.72 -11.96
N VAL A 75 -18.73 6.17 -13.20
CA VAL A 75 -17.54 6.95 -13.60
C VAL A 75 -17.53 8.28 -12.85
N GLU A 76 -18.66 8.99 -12.83
CA GLU A 76 -18.81 10.25 -12.10
C GLU A 76 -18.54 10.08 -10.60
N LEU A 77 -19.13 9.06 -9.97
CA LEU A 77 -18.89 8.74 -8.57
C LEU A 77 -17.40 8.47 -8.30
N ASN A 78 -16.71 7.73 -9.16
CA ASN A 78 -15.29 7.46 -8.99
C ASN A 78 -14.45 8.76 -9.07
N MET A 79 -14.73 9.61 -10.06
CA MET A 79 -14.04 10.90 -10.22
C MET A 79 -14.25 11.80 -9.00
N LEU A 80 -15.49 11.94 -8.53
CA LEU A 80 -15.82 12.82 -7.42
C LEU A 80 -15.36 12.25 -6.07
N LYS A 81 -15.58 10.95 -5.81
CA LYS A 81 -15.33 10.35 -4.50
C LYS A 81 -13.88 9.91 -4.34
N ASN A 82 -13.36 9.10 -5.26
CA ASN A 82 -12.06 8.44 -5.09
C ASN A 82 -10.90 9.34 -5.51
N LEU A 83 -11.13 10.28 -6.44
CA LEU A 83 -10.10 11.21 -6.89
C LEU A 83 -10.22 12.57 -6.21
N ALA A 84 -11.21 13.38 -6.60
CA ALA A 84 -11.34 14.75 -6.10
C ALA A 84 -11.57 14.79 -4.58
N GLY A 85 -12.46 13.95 -4.07
CA GLY A 85 -12.76 13.85 -2.64
C GLY A 85 -11.53 13.46 -1.81
N SER A 86 -10.82 12.40 -2.21
CA SER A 86 -9.58 11.99 -1.54
C SER A 86 -8.48 13.04 -1.62
N ALA A 87 -8.38 13.78 -2.74
CA ALA A 87 -7.43 14.87 -2.88
C ALA A 87 -7.74 16.03 -1.92
N VAL A 88 -9.00 16.46 -1.84
CA VAL A 88 -9.44 17.52 -0.91
C VAL A 88 -9.23 17.09 0.55
N ALA A 89 -9.40 15.80 0.86
CA ALA A 89 -9.16 15.25 2.19
C ALA A 89 -7.66 15.13 2.55
N GLY A 90 -6.73 15.44 1.64
CA GLY A 90 -5.29 15.27 1.88
C GLY A 90 -4.87 13.80 2.00
N SER A 91 -5.58 12.89 1.33
CA SER A 91 -5.30 11.45 1.42
C SER A 91 -3.97 11.09 0.75
N LEU A 92 -3.20 10.21 1.40
CA LEU A 92 -1.96 9.64 0.87
C LEU A 92 -2.17 8.17 0.52
N GLY A 93 -2.26 7.87 -0.79
CA GLY A 93 -2.52 6.53 -1.30
C GLY A 93 -3.96 6.01 -1.13
N GLY A 94 -4.83 6.74 -0.42
CA GLY A 94 -6.23 6.37 -0.15
C GLY A 94 -7.22 6.76 -1.25
N PHE A 95 -6.84 6.63 -2.52
CA PHE A 95 -7.68 6.99 -3.68
C PHE A 95 -8.61 5.83 -4.09
N ASN A 96 -9.44 5.36 -3.16
CA ASN A 96 -10.30 4.18 -3.35
C ASN A 96 -11.57 4.24 -2.48
N ALA A 97 -12.46 3.25 -2.64
CA ALA A 97 -13.69 3.15 -1.85
C ALA A 97 -13.46 2.59 -0.45
N HIS A 98 -12.95 1.36 -0.39
CA HIS A 98 -12.81 0.57 0.84
C HIS A 98 -11.81 -0.58 0.64
N ALA A 99 -10.65 -0.31 0.02
CA ALA A 99 -9.65 -1.35 -0.26
C ALA A 99 -9.19 -2.08 1.02
N ALA A 100 -9.05 -1.33 2.13
CA ALA A 100 -8.67 -1.87 3.43
C ALA A 100 -9.61 -2.99 3.92
N ASN A 101 -10.91 -2.89 3.68
CA ASN A 101 -11.87 -3.92 4.13
C ASN A 101 -11.57 -5.29 3.50
N ILE A 102 -11.32 -5.33 2.18
CA ILE A 102 -11.02 -6.57 1.46
C ILE A 102 -9.64 -7.10 1.88
N VAL A 103 -8.64 -6.23 1.98
CA VAL A 103 -7.28 -6.60 2.39
C VAL A 103 -7.30 -7.21 3.79
N SER A 104 -7.92 -6.56 4.78
CA SER A 104 -7.98 -7.05 6.16
C SER A 104 -8.71 -8.39 6.25
N ALA A 105 -9.83 -8.56 5.56
CA ALA A 105 -10.58 -9.82 5.56
C ALA A 105 -9.72 -10.98 5.03
N ILE A 106 -9.03 -10.78 3.90
CA ILE A 106 -8.16 -11.80 3.31
C ILE A 106 -6.93 -12.05 4.19
N PHE A 107 -6.32 -11.00 4.75
CA PHE A 107 -5.15 -11.12 5.61
C PHE A 107 -5.44 -11.98 6.84
N ILE A 108 -6.55 -11.71 7.52
CA ILE A 108 -7.00 -12.50 8.67
C ILE A 108 -7.28 -13.95 8.24
N ALA A 109 -8.01 -14.15 7.15
CA ALA A 109 -8.38 -15.49 6.68
C ALA A 109 -7.17 -16.33 6.22
N THR A 110 -6.08 -15.69 5.81
CA THR A 110 -4.89 -16.36 5.24
C THR A 110 -3.66 -16.28 6.15
N GLY A 111 -3.83 -15.90 7.43
CA GLY A 111 -2.76 -15.90 8.44
C GLY A 111 -1.64 -14.88 8.16
N GLN A 112 -1.96 -13.75 7.53
CA GLN A 112 -1.03 -12.65 7.33
C GLN A 112 -0.91 -11.79 8.60
N ASP A 113 -0.03 -10.80 8.59
CA ASP A 113 0.12 -9.78 9.66
C ASP A 113 -0.88 -8.64 9.37
N PRO A 114 -2.01 -8.56 10.09
CA PRO A 114 -3.12 -7.64 9.80
C PRO A 114 -2.85 -6.19 10.26
#